data_AF-A0A519T1B0-F1
#
_entry.id   AF-A0A519T1B0-F1
#
_cell.length_a   1.000
_cell.length_b   1.000
_cell.length_c   1.000
_cell.angle_alpha   90.00
_cell.angle_beta   90.00
_cell.angle_gamma   90.00
#
_symmetry.space_group_name_H-M   'P 1'
#
loop_
_entity.id
_entity.type
_entity.pdbx_description
1 polymer ?
#
loop_
_entity_poly.entity_id
_entity_poly.type
_entity_poly.pdbx_seq_one_letter_code
_entity_poly.pdbx_strand_id
1 'polypeptide(L)'
;MLKRFTPLLTLLLGLVACYGFLAAKAPTPAAKVYDYVGLTYSGAYLQIATAPDKLESVKIKTEHNLYDGNVGPLLAKANEFEAQGYELIDQTAYISGGIAGHYMLLRRLRP
;
A
#
# COMPACT_ATOMS: atom_id res chain seq x y z
N MET A 1 52.25 42.33 -5.07
CA MET A 1 52.10 41.32 -3.99
C MET A 1 50.63 41.03 -3.79
N LEU A 2 50.10 39.93 -4.33
CA LEU A 2 48.72 39.49 -4.08
C LEU A 2 48.77 38.07 -3.50
N LYS A 3 48.40 37.95 -2.22
CA LYS A 3 48.46 36.69 -1.45
C LYS A 3 47.19 35.87 -1.67
N ARG A 4 47.40 34.70 -2.28
CA ARG A 4 46.73 33.39 -2.10
C ARG A 4 45.62 33.32 -1.03
N PHE A 5 44.38 33.09 -1.44
CA PHE A 5 43.29 32.57 -0.60
C PHE A 5 42.26 31.80 -1.46
N THR A 6 42.58 30.59 -1.89
CA THR A 6 41.57 29.68 -2.48
C THR A 6 41.99 28.19 -2.41
N PRO A 7 42.04 27.57 -1.22
CA PRO A 7 41.95 26.11 -1.16
C PRO A 7 40.62 25.61 -0.56
N LEU A 8 39.80 26.47 0.07
CA LEU A 8 38.60 26.02 0.78
C LEU A 8 37.39 25.75 -0.14
N LEU A 9 37.29 26.46 -1.28
CA LEU A 9 36.16 26.32 -2.19
C LEU A 9 36.20 25.01 -2.99
N THR A 10 37.40 24.48 -3.23
CA THR A 10 37.61 23.24 -3.98
C THR A 10 37.26 21.99 -3.15
N LEU A 11 37.30 22.08 -1.82
CA LEU A 11 37.00 20.96 -0.93
C LEU A 11 35.49 20.69 -0.81
N LEU A 12 34.67 21.75 -0.90
CA LEU A 12 33.20 21.66 -0.83
C LEU A 12 32.57 21.06 -2.09
N LEU A 13 33.19 21.25 -3.25
CA LEU A 13 32.75 20.65 -4.52
C LEU A 13 33.07 19.14 -4.62
N GLY A 14 34.07 18.65 -3.88
CA GLY A 14 34.41 17.23 -3.85
C GLY A 14 33.46 16.36 -3.02
N LEU A 15 32.80 16.94 -2.00
CA LEU A 15 31.90 16.22 -1.10
C LEU A 15 30.49 16.00 -1.68
N VAL A 16 30.09 16.79 -2.68
CA VAL A 16 28.78 16.62 -3.36
C VAL A 16 28.81 15.48 -4.37
N ALA A 17 29.99 15.11 -4.89
CA ALA A 17 30.12 14.03 -5.87
C ALA A 17 29.91 12.61 -5.30
N CYS A 18 29.98 12.43 -3.97
CA CYS A 18 29.89 11.10 -3.35
C CYS A 18 28.51 10.73 -2.78
N TYR A 19 27.53 11.65 -2.80
CA TYR A 19 26.14 11.35 -2.38
C TYR A 19 25.21 11.05 -3.57
N GLY A 20 25.74 10.97 -4.78
CA GLY A 20 25.02 10.55 -5.99
C GLY A 20 24.80 9.04 -6.10
N PHE A 21 25.19 8.25 -5.10
CA PHE A 21 24.71 6.88 -4.97
C PHE A 21 23.25 6.93 -4.49
N LEU A 22 22.37 7.26 -5.44
CA LEU A 22 21.02 6.71 -5.48
C LEU A 22 21.16 5.25 -5.08
N ALA A 23 20.78 4.93 -3.85
CA ALA A 23 20.46 3.58 -3.46
C ALA A 23 19.35 3.18 -4.42
N ALA A 24 19.73 2.52 -5.52
CA ALA A 24 18.82 1.88 -6.43
C ALA A 24 18.12 0.83 -5.58
N LYS A 25 16.99 1.23 -4.98
CA LYS A 25 16.09 0.34 -4.27
C LYS A 25 15.87 -0.78 -5.26
N ALA A 26 16.33 -1.98 -4.88
CA ALA A 26 16.21 -3.17 -5.72
C ALA A 26 14.80 -3.17 -6.33
N PRO A 27 14.66 -3.44 -7.65
CA PRO A 27 13.37 -3.35 -8.31
C PRO A 27 12.38 -4.15 -7.49
N THR A 28 11.48 -3.44 -6.80
CA THR A 28 10.43 -4.07 -6.02
C THR A 28 9.74 -5.00 -7.00
N PRO A 29 9.63 -6.31 -6.72
CA PRO A 29 8.97 -7.23 -7.63
C PRO A 29 7.67 -6.58 -8.07
N ALA A 30 7.47 -6.46 -9.39
CA ALA A 30 6.31 -5.78 -9.94
C ALA A 30 5.08 -6.31 -9.21
N ALA A 31 4.33 -5.41 -8.57
CA ALA A 31 3.12 -5.81 -7.85
C ALA A 31 2.28 -6.65 -8.81
N LYS A 32 1.90 -7.87 -8.39
CA LYS A 32 1.05 -8.73 -9.22
C LYS A 32 -0.23 -7.96 -9.52
N VAL A 33 -0.56 -7.83 -10.80
CA VAL A 33 -1.67 -7.00 -11.23
C VAL A 33 -2.85 -7.86 -11.64
N TYR A 34 -4.03 -7.51 -11.15
CA TYR A 34 -5.28 -8.23 -11.35
C TYR A 34 -6.33 -7.28 -11.92
N ASP A 35 -7.26 -7.78 -12.72
CA ASP A 35 -8.33 -6.93 -13.26
C ASP A 35 -9.34 -6.54 -12.17
N TYR A 36 -9.54 -7.43 -11.20
CA TYR A 36 -10.42 -7.23 -10.05
C TYR A 36 -9.75 -7.69 -8.77
N VAL A 37 -10.03 -6.97 -7.67
CA VAL A 37 -9.62 -7.33 -6.32
C VAL A 37 -10.83 -7.21 -5.41
N GLY A 38 -11.16 -8.31 -4.73
CA GLY A 38 -12.13 -8.32 -3.64
C GLY A 38 -11.43 -8.11 -2.30
N LEU A 39 -11.95 -7.22 -1.47
CA LEU A 39 -11.52 -7.04 -0.09
C LEU A 39 -12.69 -7.38 0.83
N THR A 40 -12.45 -8.24 1.81
CA THR A 40 -13.46 -8.61 2.80
C THR A 40 -12.89 -8.43 4.19
N TYR A 41 -13.53 -7.60 5.01
CA TYR A 41 -13.17 -7.42 6.41
C TYR A 41 -14.28 -7.97 7.30
N SER A 42 -13.96 -8.99 8.11
CA SER A 42 -14.90 -9.57 9.07
C SER A 42 -14.17 -10.09 10.30
N GLY A 43 -14.74 -9.85 11.48
CA GLY A 43 -14.11 -10.19 12.76
C GLY A 43 -12.73 -9.54 12.92
N ALA A 44 -11.68 -10.36 12.90
CA ALA A 44 -10.28 -9.94 13.01
C ALA A 44 -9.47 -10.19 11.73
N TYR A 45 -10.12 -10.39 10.58
CA TYR A 45 -9.47 -10.78 9.34
C TYR A 45 -9.82 -9.83 8.21
N LEU A 46 -8.79 -9.37 7.51
CA LEU A 46 -8.87 -8.78 6.19
C LEU A 46 -8.48 -9.84 5.17
N GLN A 47 -9.41 -10.19 4.29
CA GLN A 47 -9.20 -11.14 3.20
C GLN A 47 -9.09 -10.37 1.89
N ILE A 48 -8.17 -10.82 1.03
CA ILE A 48 -7.88 -10.21 -0.27
C ILE A 48 -8.03 -11.31 -1.32
N ALA A 49 -9.07 -11.21 -2.12
CA ALA A 49 -9.34 -12.12 -3.24
C ALA A 49 -8.83 -11.48 -4.53
N THR A 50 -7.87 -12.13 -5.20
CA THR A 50 -7.27 -11.63 -6.45
C THR A 50 -7.61 -12.50 -7.66
N ALA A 51 -8.14 -13.70 -7.41
CA ALA A 51 -8.72 -14.62 -8.37
C ALA A 51 -9.69 -15.56 -7.62
N PRO A 52 -10.59 -16.29 -8.31
CA PRO A 52 -11.53 -17.21 -7.65
C PRO A 52 -10.89 -18.24 -6.71
N ASP A 53 -9.64 -18.63 -6.99
CA ASP A 53 -8.85 -19.61 -6.26
C ASP A 53 -7.76 -18.98 -5.38
N LYS A 54 -7.61 -17.64 -5.38
CA LYS A 54 -6.56 -16.92 -4.67
C LYS A 54 -7.12 -16.01 -3.61
N LEU A 55 -7.05 -16.48 -2.38
CA LEU A 55 -7.45 -15.75 -1.18
C LEU A 55 -6.26 -15.61 -0.23
N GLU A 56 -5.85 -14.37 0.01
CA GLU A 56 -4.89 -14.04 1.07
C GLU A 56 -5.67 -13.57 2.31
N SER A 57 -5.24 -13.99 3.50
CA SER A 57 -5.89 -13.60 4.76
C SER A 57 -4.89 -12.98 5.71
N VAL A 58 -5.14 -11.74 6.11
CA VAL A 58 -4.33 -10.98 7.05
C VAL A 58 -5.11 -10.84 8.34
N LYS A 59 -4.55 -11.37 9.44
CA LYS A 59 -5.13 -11.18 10.77
C LYS A 59 -4.84 -9.76 11.24
N ILE A 60 -5.86 -8.95 11.38
CA ILE A 60 -5.77 -7.62 11.97
C ILE A 60 -5.85 -7.79 13.49
N LYS A 61 -4.78 -7.41 14.18
CA LYS A 61 -4.75 -7.33 15.64
C LYS A 61 -5.46 -6.05 16.06
N THR A 62 -6.78 -6.05 16.04
CA THR A 62 -7.59 -4.98 16.62
C THR A 62 -8.07 -5.45 17.99
N GLU A 63 -7.78 -4.64 19.02
CA GLU A 63 -8.22 -4.92 20.40
C GLU A 63 -9.75 -4.86 20.55
N HIS A 64 -10.47 -4.37 19.54
CA HIS A 64 -11.91 -4.21 19.53
C HIS A 64 -12.51 -5.20 18.52
N ASN A 65 -12.83 -6.37 19.04
CA ASN A 65 -13.36 -7.50 18.30
C ASN A 65 -14.84 -7.31 17.97
N LEU A 66 -15.20 -7.71 16.75
CA LEU A 66 -16.53 -8.20 16.33
C LEU A 66 -17.67 -7.19 16.13
N TYR A 67 -17.66 -5.98 16.70
CA TYR A 67 -18.84 -5.09 16.65
C TYR A 67 -18.58 -3.63 16.29
N ASP A 68 -17.34 -3.20 16.16
CA ASP A 68 -17.03 -1.76 16.24
C ASP A 68 -17.23 -0.99 14.92
N GLY A 69 -17.77 -1.62 13.87
CA GLY A 69 -17.92 -0.97 12.55
C GLY A 69 -16.59 -0.42 11.99
N ASN A 70 -15.45 -0.83 12.54
CA ASN A 70 -14.14 -0.27 12.23
C ASN A 70 -13.70 -0.78 10.86
N VAL A 71 -14.06 -0.04 9.83
CA VAL A 71 -13.66 -0.26 8.43
C VAL A 71 -12.27 0.27 8.11
N GLY A 72 -11.53 0.80 9.10
CA GLY A 72 -10.20 1.38 8.90
C GLY A 72 -9.21 0.46 8.18
N PRO A 73 -9.06 -0.82 8.59
CA PRO A 73 -8.18 -1.75 7.88
C PRO A 73 -8.59 -1.99 6.43
N LEU A 74 -9.90 -2.02 6.16
CA LEU A 74 -10.44 -2.21 4.82
C LEU A 74 -10.13 -0.98 3.94
N LEU A 75 -10.41 0.22 4.44
CA LEU A 75 -10.14 1.48 3.75
C LEU A 75 -8.65 1.69 3.50
N ALA A 76 -7.80 1.39 4.48
CA ALA A 76 -6.35 1.47 4.31
C ALA A 76 -5.89 0.61 3.14
N LYS A 77 -6.42 -0.62 3.03
CA LYS A 77 -6.07 -1.52 1.93
C LYS A 77 -6.67 -1.09 0.60
N ALA A 78 -7.89 -0.57 0.58
CA ALA A 78 -8.50 0.01 -0.62
C ALA A 78 -7.64 1.16 -1.16
N ASN A 79 -7.21 2.09 -0.30
CA ASN A 79 -6.34 3.22 -0.67
C ASN A 79 -5.00 2.76 -1.26
N GLU A 80 -4.41 1.66 -0.75
CA GLU A 80 -3.22 1.08 -1.36
C GLU A 80 -3.46 0.61 -2.80
N PHE A 81 -4.63 0.06 -3.10
CA PHE A 81 -5.01 -0.35 -4.45
C PHE A 81 -5.37 0.84 -5.33
N GLU A 82 -6.03 1.87 -4.80
CA GLU A 82 -6.29 3.12 -5.52
C GLU A 82 -4.97 3.77 -5.98
N ALA A 83 -3.95 3.80 -5.11
CA ALA A 83 -2.61 4.27 -5.47
C ALA A 83 -1.92 3.41 -6.56
N GLN A 84 -2.39 2.18 -6.79
CA GLN A 84 -1.95 1.29 -7.86
C GLN A 84 -2.80 1.40 -9.13
N GLY A 85 -3.75 2.36 -9.18
CA GLY A 85 -4.62 2.57 -10.33
C GLY A 85 -5.85 1.66 -10.35
N TYR A 86 -6.37 1.30 -9.17
CA TYR A 86 -7.68 0.65 -9.07
C TYR A 86 -8.76 1.68 -8.71
N GLU A 87 -10.00 1.39 -9.08
CA GLU A 87 -11.18 2.15 -8.71
C GLU A 87 -12.14 1.25 -7.91
N LEU A 88 -12.82 1.82 -6.93
CA LEU A 88 -13.89 1.14 -6.21
C LEU A 88 -15.11 0.99 -7.12
N ILE A 89 -15.61 -0.24 -7.28
CA ILE A 89 -16.79 -0.57 -8.09
C ILE A 89 -18.01 -0.87 -7.22
N ASP A 90 -17.81 -1.59 -6.13
CA ASP A 90 -18.88 -1.97 -5.22
C ASP A 90 -18.38 -1.96 -3.77
N GLN A 91 -19.27 -1.61 -2.86
CA GLN A 91 -19.04 -1.67 -1.42
C GLN A 91 -20.34 -2.07 -0.74
N THR A 92 -20.29 -3.17 0.01
CA THR A 92 -21.45 -3.71 0.71
C THR A 92 -21.08 -4.07 2.15
N ALA A 93 -21.92 -3.69 3.11
CA ALA A 93 -21.90 -4.24 4.45
C ALA A 93 -22.86 -5.44 4.52
N TYR A 94 -22.48 -6.50 5.24
CA TYR A 94 -23.28 -7.70 5.34
C TYR A 94 -23.23 -8.29 6.75
N ILE A 95 -24.21 -9.14 7.05
CA ILE A 95 -24.21 -9.99 8.25
C ILE A 95 -24.39 -11.43 7.78
N SER A 96 -23.44 -12.30 8.09
CA SER A 96 -23.49 -13.73 7.72
C SER A 96 -23.11 -14.57 8.93
N GLY A 97 -23.98 -15.52 9.30
CA GLY A 97 -23.76 -16.39 10.47
C GLY A 97 -23.59 -15.62 11.80
N GLY A 98 -24.21 -14.45 11.94
CA GLY A 98 -24.08 -13.59 13.13
C GLY A 98 -22.81 -12.73 13.16
N ILE A 99 -21.98 -12.76 12.11
CA ILE A 99 -20.77 -11.93 11.98
C ILE A 99 -21.06 -10.79 11.01
N ALA A 100 -20.93 -9.55 11.48
CA ALA A 100 -20.93 -8.38 10.63
C ALA A 100 -19.61 -8.28 9.85
N GLY A 101 -19.70 -7.88 8.59
CA GLY A 101 -18.55 -7.70 7.72
C GLY A 101 -18.78 -6.63 6.66
N HIS A 102 -17.68 -6.27 6.01
CA HIS A 102 -17.67 -5.32 4.91
C HIS A 102 -16.94 -5.95 3.73
N TYR A 103 -17.47 -5.69 2.54
CA TYR A 103 -16.91 -6.10 1.26
C TYR A 103 -16.67 -4.87 0.39
N MET A 104 -15.56 -4.87 -0.34
CA MET A 104 -15.28 -3.94 -1.43
C MET A 104 -14.79 -4.71 -2.66
N LEU A 105 -15.29 -4.33 -3.83
CA LEU A 105 -14.78 -4.78 -5.12
C LEU A 105 -14.09 -3.61 -5.79
N LEU A 106 -12.81 -3.80 -6.12
CA LEU A 106 -12.04 -2.84 -6.88
C LEU A 106 -11.73 -3.40 -8.27
N ARG A 107 -11.75 -2.54 -9.28
CA ARG A 107 -11.37 -2.83 -10.66
C ARG A 107 -10.13 -2.04 -11.04
N ARG A 108 -9.27 -2.61 -11.87
CA ARG A 108 -8.13 -1.90 -12.42
C ARG A 108 -8.58 -0.88 -13.48
N LEU A 109 -8.13 0.36 -13.34
CA LEU A 109 -8.17 1.35 -14.42
C LEU A 109 -7.17 0.91 -15.48
N ARG A 110 -7.67 0.56 -16.68
CA ARG A 110 -6.76 0.28 -17.80
C ARG A 110 -6.06 1.59 -18.17
N PRO A 111 -4.73 1.56 -18.40
CA PRO A 111 -4.04 2.71 -18.98
C PRO A 111 -4.58 3.06 -20.37
#